data_AF-E3QIL2-F1
#
_entry.id   AF-E3QIL2-F1
#
_cell.length_a   1.000
_cell.length_b   1.000
_cell.length_c   1.000
_cell.angle_alpha   90.00
_cell.angle_beta   90.00
_cell.angle_gamma   90.00
#
_symmetry.space_group_name_H-M   'P 1'
#
loop_
_entity.id
_entity.type
_entity.pdbx_description
1 polymer ?
#
loop_
_entity_poly.entity_id
_entity_poly.type
_entity_poly.pdbx_seq_one_letter_code
_entity_poly.pdbx_strand_id
1 'polypeptide(L)'
;MSLRSVIDLLVSLGLLAGQAYAAQEPLTGDDRAACPNYAQYSTYPHKPLSEGPLALPYQRPDPRCRTFSSDAIEKVIEDVTSRMKDPDLARLFENAFPSTTDTTVKFHTDGTDTRFVDLNGRSLRDEGKWEGPQSFIITGDIIAEWLRDSTNQLSPYQPLAKKDPAVFNLILGAINTQAEYVIESPYCNAFQPPPIANLQPSHNGQDDTVHPIYEPSFVFECKYELDSLAHFLALGNDFYDHTDSKDFLTGRWFLALETLLKVLEEQSRSTFDPETGRYRKNEYTFQRRTDAGTETLNLRGVGNPLNNGTGLVRSAFRPSDDAAILGFFIPANAMMAVELKRTAAVLKAAGKDVLAQTVLKWSQTITDGVWNNGVIKHAKYGNVFAYEVDGYGSSILMDDANYPSLLALPLMGFLPPDDQTYQNTRKMLLEKTGNPYFLEGAAFHGIGGPHIGLSNAWPMSLLIQAQTTENDEEITECLDLVLRSARLGLVHESVDVNHISSFTRANGVFAETILDLAKRKPHLIFTDEKPYTI
;
A
#
# COMPACT_ATOMS: atom_id res chain seq x y z
N MET A 1 -67.13 58.51 9.54
CA MET A 1 -65.87 57.74 9.36
C MET A 1 -66.02 56.91 8.09
N SER A 2 -65.40 57.41 7.02
CA SER A 2 -65.33 56.90 5.63
C SER A 2 -64.60 55.55 5.55
N LEU A 3 -64.70 54.68 4.54
CA LEU A 3 -65.66 54.30 3.49
C LEU A 3 -64.97 53.10 2.77
N ARG A 4 -65.76 52.24 2.12
CA ARG A 4 -65.39 51.04 1.33
C ARG A 4 -64.41 51.31 0.16
N SER A 5 -63.74 50.24 -0.31
CA SER A 5 -63.51 49.79 -1.73
C SER A 5 -62.09 49.20 -1.91
N VAL A 6 -61.83 47.94 -2.32
CA VAL A 6 -62.09 47.21 -3.59
C VAL A 6 -60.95 47.41 -4.64
N ILE A 7 -60.20 46.31 -4.90
CA ILE A 7 -59.72 45.77 -6.22
C ILE A 7 -58.32 46.15 -6.81
N ASP A 8 -57.56 45.06 -7.08
CA ASP A 8 -56.71 44.69 -8.24
C ASP A 8 -55.17 44.89 -8.38
N LEU A 9 -54.53 43.72 -8.67
CA LEU A 9 -53.47 43.36 -9.64
C LEU A 9 -52.05 43.98 -9.48
N LEU A 10 -50.88 43.33 -9.59
CA LEU A 10 -50.37 42.16 -10.36
C LEU A 10 -48.97 41.72 -9.82
N VAL A 11 -48.68 40.42 -9.98
CA VAL A 11 -47.42 39.77 -10.45
C VAL A 11 -46.14 39.75 -9.57
N SER A 12 -45.87 38.54 -9.07
CA SER A 12 -44.64 37.73 -9.14
C SER A 12 -43.31 38.40 -9.51
N LEU A 13 -42.26 38.23 -8.68
CA LEU A 13 -40.96 37.60 -9.03
C LEU A 13 -39.90 37.83 -7.94
N GLY A 14 -39.15 36.77 -7.58
CA GLY A 14 -37.74 36.87 -7.20
C GLY A 14 -37.38 36.70 -5.73
N LEU A 15 -37.40 35.46 -5.23
CA LEU A 15 -36.55 35.02 -4.12
C LEU A 15 -35.17 34.66 -4.69
N LEU A 16 -34.14 35.45 -4.38
CA LEU A 16 -32.73 35.05 -4.47
C LEU A 16 -32.03 35.54 -3.20
N ALA A 17 -31.93 34.66 -2.21
CA ALA A 17 -31.05 34.83 -1.08
C ALA A 17 -29.61 34.52 -1.54
N GLY A 18 -28.80 35.56 -1.76
CA GLY A 18 -27.36 35.41 -1.89
C GLY A 18 -26.74 35.19 -0.51
N GLN A 19 -26.22 33.99 -0.25
CA GLN A 19 -25.21 33.81 0.78
C GLN A 19 -23.90 34.42 0.26
N ALA A 20 -23.45 35.49 0.91
CA ALA A 20 -22.14 36.06 0.67
C ALA A 20 -21.08 35.08 1.19
N TYR A 21 -20.33 34.47 0.26
CA TYR A 21 -19.15 33.66 0.56
C TYR A 21 -18.02 34.60 1.00
N ALA A 22 -17.47 34.37 2.19
CA ALA A 22 -16.26 35.04 2.62
C ALA A 22 -15.09 34.59 1.73
N ALA A 23 -14.40 35.53 1.09
CA ALA A 23 -13.13 35.26 0.42
C ALA A 23 -12.12 34.76 1.46
N GLN A 24 -11.55 33.58 1.25
CA GLN A 24 -10.41 33.12 2.05
C GLN A 24 -9.23 34.04 1.78
N GLU A 25 -8.76 34.75 2.81
CA GLU A 25 -7.53 35.52 2.72
C GLU A 25 -6.31 34.58 2.68
N PRO A 26 -5.26 34.92 1.91
CA PRO A 26 -4.05 34.12 1.86
C PRO A 26 -3.36 34.16 3.23
N LEU A 27 -2.91 32.98 3.69
CA LEU A 27 -2.13 32.86 4.93
C LEU A 27 -0.85 33.74 4.84
N THR A 28 -0.25 34.12 5.95
CA THR A 28 1.10 34.74 5.98
C THR A 28 2.10 33.77 6.61
N GLY A 29 3.40 34.02 6.40
CA GLY A 29 4.49 33.02 6.42
C GLY A 29 4.85 32.30 7.71
N ASP A 30 4.01 32.30 8.75
CA ASP A 30 4.29 31.62 10.03
C ASP A 30 3.15 30.72 10.57
N ASP A 31 2.02 30.62 9.88
CA ASP A 31 0.85 29.87 10.38
C ASP A 31 0.78 28.41 9.89
N ARG A 32 1.74 27.55 10.27
CA ARG A 32 1.53 26.08 10.14
C ARG A 32 0.27 25.61 10.88
N ALA A 33 -0.16 26.34 11.91
CA ALA A 33 -1.39 26.11 12.64
C ALA A 33 -2.67 26.40 11.82
N ALA A 34 -2.57 27.13 10.72
CA ALA A 34 -3.71 27.42 9.83
C ALA A 34 -3.87 26.39 8.69
N CYS A 35 -2.94 25.43 8.56
CA CYS A 35 -3.07 24.34 7.61
C CYS A 35 -4.22 23.41 8.03
N PRO A 36 -5.22 23.18 7.16
CA PRO A 36 -6.33 22.32 7.50
C PRO A 36 -5.85 20.88 7.69
N ASN A 37 -6.56 20.12 8.51
CA ASN A 37 -6.39 18.68 8.55
C ASN A 37 -6.72 18.10 7.17
N TYR A 38 -5.77 17.41 6.54
CA TYR A 38 -5.93 16.96 5.16
C TYR A 38 -7.06 15.94 4.99
N ALA A 39 -7.27 15.04 5.95
CA ALA A 39 -8.35 14.07 5.91
C ALA A 39 -9.74 14.74 5.92
N GLN A 40 -9.87 15.91 6.53
CA GLN A 40 -11.09 16.72 6.41
C GLN A 40 -11.10 17.53 5.11
N TYR A 41 -9.97 18.14 4.74
CA TYR A 41 -9.82 18.93 3.53
C TYR A 41 -10.26 18.14 2.29
N SER A 42 -9.72 16.94 2.10
CA SER A 42 -9.96 16.10 0.91
C SER A 42 -11.42 15.66 0.71
N THR A 43 -12.30 15.85 1.71
CA THR A 43 -13.74 15.54 1.60
C THR A 43 -14.55 16.59 0.85
N TYR A 44 -13.95 17.74 0.53
CA TYR A 44 -14.60 18.84 -0.19
C TYR A 44 -13.98 19.08 -1.57
N PRO A 45 -14.77 19.55 -2.56
CA PRO A 45 -14.23 19.97 -3.84
C PRO A 45 -13.60 21.37 -3.75
N HIS A 46 -12.39 21.53 -4.28
CA HIS A 46 -11.70 22.82 -4.37
C HIS A 46 -11.47 23.25 -5.81
N LYS A 47 -11.50 24.57 -6.02
CA LYS A 47 -11.16 25.20 -7.29
C LYS A 47 -9.63 25.40 -7.40
N PRO A 48 -9.08 25.51 -8.63
CA PRO A 48 -9.77 25.38 -9.91
C PRO A 48 -10.17 23.94 -10.22
N LEU A 49 -11.35 23.76 -10.82
CA LEU A 49 -11.75 22.45 -11.38
C LEU A 49 -10.95 22.19 -12.67
N SER A 50 -10.75 20.93 -13.05
CA SER A 50 -10.26 20.60 -14.39
C SER A 50 -11.24 21.03 -15.48
N GLU A 51 -10.72 21.17 -16.70
CA GLU A 51 -11.50 21.59 -17.89
C GLU A 51 -12.18 20.42 -18.62
N GLY A 52 -12.01 19.19 -18.11
CA GLY A 52 -12.64 17.99 -18.65
C GLY A 52 -14.11 17.84 -18.25
N PRO A 53 -14.84 16.88 -18.83
CA PRO A 53 -16.27 16.68 -18.60
C PRO A 53 -16.64 16.32 -17.16
N LEU A 54 -15.73 15.73 -16.38
CA LEU A 54 -15.96 15.41 -14.97
C LEU A 54 -15.69 16.60 -14.05
N ALA A 55 -14.95 17.61 -14.51
CA ALA A 55 -14.59 18.81 -13.75
C ALA A 55 -14.05 18.47 -12.35
N LEU A 56 -13.09 17.54 -12.30
CA LEU A 56 -12.45 17.08 -11.07
C LEU A 56 -11.83 18.24 -10.27
N PRO A 57 -12.03 18.26 -8.94
CA PRO A 57 -11.50 19.31 -8.09
C PRO A 57 -9.98 19.19 -7.91
N TYR A 58 -9.36 20.32 -7.58
CA TYR A 58 -7.99 20.35 -7.07
C TYR A 58 -7.94 19.86 -5.63
N GLN A 59 -6.95 19.05 -5.28
CA GLN A 59 -6.85 18.44 -3.95
C GLN A 59 -5.48 18.52 -3.31
N ARG A 60 -4.52 19.18 -3.94
CA ARG A 60 -3.23 19.41 -3.28
C ARG A 60 -3.39 20.52 -2.23
N PRO A 61 -2.77 20.40 -1.05
CA PRO A 61 -2.70 21.49 -0.08
C PRO A 61 -2.06 22.75 -0.69
N ASP A 62 -2.32 23.90 -0.04
CA ASP A 62 -1.52 25.10 -0.25
C ASP A 62 -0.03 24.74 -0.13
N PRO A 63 0.87 25.26 -0.99
CA PRO A 63 2.29 24.90 -0.96
C PRO A 63 2.96 25.00 0.42
N ARG A 64 2.50 25.87 1.31
CA ARG A 64 3.03 26.03 2.67
C ARG A 64 2.58 24.96 3.66
N CYS A 65 1.53 24.23 3.30
CA CYS A 65 0.96 23.14 4.08
C CYS A 65 1.43 21.76 3.62
N ARG A 66 2.22 21.69 2.55
CA ARG A 66 2.81 20.44 2.06
C ARG A 66 3.87 19.94 3.04
N THR A 67 3.86 18.64 3.31
CA THR A 67 4.72 18.03 4.34
C THR A 67 6.15 17.79 3.89
N PHE A 68 6.38 17.71 2.58
CA PHE A 68 7.66 17.54 1.92
C PHE A 68 7.61 18.18 0.53
N SER A 69 8.70 18.81 0.10
CA SER A 69 8.78 19.52 -1.18
C SER A 69 10.01 19.10 -1.97
N SER A 70 9.85 18.94 -3.27
CA SER A 70 10.93 18.59 -4.22
C SER A 70 10.62 19.21 -5.58
N ASP A 71 11.57 19.97 -6.12
CA ASP A 71 11.46 20.53 -7.48
C ASP A 71 11.40 19.42 -8.53
N ALA A 72 12.03 18.26 -8.27
CA ALA A 72 11.99 17.12 -9.16
C ALA A 72 10.59 16.50 -9.22
N ILE A 73 9.87 16.44 -8.10
CA ILE A 73 8.47 16.00 -8.05
C ILE A 73 7.57 16.97 -8.85
N GLU A 74 7.69 18.28 -8.62
CA GLU A 74 6.88 19.27 -9.37
C GLU A 74 7.15 19.20 -10.88
N LYS A 75 8.40 18.96 -11.27
CA LYS A 75 8.77 18.78 -12.67
C LYS A 75 8.10 17.55 -13.30
N VAL A 76 8.04 16.41 -12.61
CA VAL A 76 7.33 15.22 -13.12
C VAL A 76 5.84 15.53 -13.31
N ILE A 77 5.23 16.27 -12.38
CA ILE A 77 3.83 16.69 -12.51
C ILE A 77 3.66 17.52 -13.78
N GLU A 78 4.48 18.56 -13.99
CA GLU A 78 4.41 19.41 -15.18
C GLU A 78 4.65 18.61 -16.47
N ASP A 79 5.71 17.81 -16.52
CA ASP A 79 6.11 17.04 -17.70
C ASP A 79 5.02 16.03 -18.10
N VAL A 80 4.38 15.35 -17.14
CA VAL A 80 3.34 14.36 -17.42
C VAL A 80 2.01 15.02 -17.74
N THR A 81 1.54 15.95 -16.91
CA THR A 81 0.19 16.54 -17.05
C THR A 81 0.06 17.42 -18.29
N SER A 82 1.10 18.16 -18.68
CA SER A 82 1.09 19.01 -19.88
C SER A 82 0.93 18.24 -21.19
N ARG A 83 1.17 16.93 -21.17
CA ARG A 83 1.13 16.05 -22.35
C ARG A 83 -0.14 15.22 -22.40
N MET A 84 -0.91 15.14 -21.32
CA MET A 84 -2.09 14.28 -21.23
C MET A 84 -3.21 14.69 -22.19
N LYS A 85 -3.90 13.69 -22.77
CA LYS A 85 -5.05 13.89 -23.66
C LYS A 85 -6.30 14.36 -22.90
N ASP A 86 -6.52 13.78 -21.72
CA ASP A 86 -7.69 14.02 -20.89
C ASP A 86 -7.34 14.97 -19.72
N PRO A 87 -7.91 16.18 -19.67
CA PRO A 87 -7.68 17.13 -18.58
C PRO A 87 -8.14 16.63 -17.20
N ASP A 88 -9.14 15.75 -17.13
CA ASP A 88 -9.58 15.15 -15.85
C ASP A 88 -8.55 14.13 -15.37
N LEU A 89 -8.01 13.30 -16.28
CA LEU A 89 -6.92 12.38 -15.95
C LEU A 89 -5.67 13.13 -15.50
N ALA A 90 -5.35 14.25 -16.17
CA ALA A 90 -4.25 15.14 -15.78
C ALA A 90 -4.44 15.68 -14.37
N ARG A 91 -5.64 16.14 -14.02
CA ARG A 91 -5.96 16.62 -12.67
C ARG A 91 -5.85 15.50 -11.64
N LEU A 92 -6.32 14.30 -11.95
CA LEU A 92 -6.22 13.17 -11.03
C LEU A 92 -4.75 12.81 -10.78
N PHE A 93 -3.89 12.81 -11.81
CA PHE A 93 -2.45 12.58 -11.65
C PHE A 93 -1.77 13.70 -10.85
N GLU A 94 -2.10 14.96 -11.13
CA GLU A 94 -1.58 16.10 -10.38
C GLU A 94 -1.90 16.02 -8.88
N ASN A 95 -3.12 15.58 -8.54
CA ASN A 95 -3.53 15.39 -7.15
C ASN A 95 -2.89 14.14 -6.52
N ALA A 96 -2.83 13.03 -7.26
CA ALA A 96 -2.46 11.72 -6.72
C ALA A 96 -0.95 11.51 -6.60
N PHE A 97 -0.17 11.90 -7.62
CA PHE A 97 1.27 11.64 -7.66
C PHE A 97 2.01 12.22 -6.46
N PRO A 98 1.82 13.50 -6.05
CA PRO A 98 2.49 14.05 -4.87
C PRO A 98 1.71 13.84 -3.57
N SER A 99 0.62 13.06 -3.55
CA SER A 99 -0.27 12.97 -2.37
C SER A 99 0.49 12.57 -1.11
N THR A 100 1.47 11.67 -1.22
CA THR A 100 2.33 11.25 -0.09
C THR A 100 3.23 12.39 0.37
N THR A 101 3.98 13.02 -0.53
CA THR A 101 4.89 14.13 -0.13
C THR A 101 4.14 15.36 0.35
N ASP A 102 2.97 15.62 -0.22
CA ASP A 102 2.14 16.75 0.17
C ASP A 102 1.51 16.52 1.57
N THR A 103 1.25 15.28 2.00
CA THR A 103 0.34 15.06 3.15
C THR A 103 0.74 13.99 4.17
N THR A 104 1.54 12.99 3.80
CA THR A 104 1.80 11.81 4.64
C THR A 104 3.23 11.69 5.16
N VAL A 105 4.18 12.50 4.66
CA VAL A 105 5.53 12.60 5.25
C VAL A 105 5.42 13.33 6.59
N LYS A 106 5.04 12.62 7.64
CA LYS A 106 4.68 13.25 8.92
C LYS A 106 5.89 13.70 9.73
N PHE A 107 7.02 13.02 9.53
CA PHE A 107 8.31 13.42 10.07
C PHE A 107 9.43 13.01 9.12
N HIS A 108 10.44 13.86 8.97
CA HIS A 108 11.66 13.56 8.24
C HIS A 108 12.83 14.35 8.86
N THR A 109 13.98 13.68 9.01
CA THR A 109 15.26 14.28 9.41
C THR A 109 16.38 13.67 8.57
N ASP A 110 17.45 14.43 8.35
CA ASP A 110 18.69 13.96 7.72
C ASP A 110 19.67 13.32 8.73
N GLY A 111 19.27 13.24 10.00
CA GLY A 111 20.08 12.69 11.10
C GLY A 111 20.94 13.73 11.82
N THR A 112 20.86 15.02 11.44
CA THR A 112 21.58 16.09 12.15
C THR A 112 20.88 16.52 13.45
N ASP A 113 19.57 16.28 13.56
CA ASP A 113 18.79 16.58 14.78
C ASP A 113 18.82 15.41 15.76
N THR A 114 19.86 15.38 16.61
CA THR A 114 20.06 14.32 17.64
C THR A 114 19.42 14.65 18.99
N ARG A 115 18.59 15.71 19.08
CA ARG A 115 18.12 16.27 20.36
C ARG A 115 17.31 15.29 21.24
N PHE A 116 16.80 14.21 20.67
CA PHE A 116 15.90 13.26 21.34
C PHE A 116 16.37 11.80 21.31
N VAL A 117 17.60 11.53 20.81
CA VAL A 117 18.18 10.18 20.82
C VAL A 117 19.12 10.05 22.01
N ASP A 118 18.90 9.04 22.85
CA ASP A 118 19.95 8.58 23.76
C ASP A 118 21.02 7.88 22.90
N LEU A 119 22.02 8.64 22.46
CA LEU A 119 23.15 8.14 21.65
C LEU A 119 24.02 7.12 22.40
N ASN A 120 23.79 6.94 23.70
CA ASN A 120 24.40 5.89 24.49
C ASN A 120 23.38 4.77 24.70
N GLY A 121 23.25 3.90 23.70
CA GLY A 121 22.47 2.67 23.81
C GLY A 121 22.74 1.97 25.14
N ARG A 122 21.69 1.56 25.84
CA ARG A 122 21.81 0.90 27.16
C ARG A 122 22.36 -0.53 27.04
N SER A 123 22.41 -1.06 25.82
CA SER A 123 22.91 -2.38 25.47
C SER A 123 23.62 -2.37 24.11
N LEU A 124 24.41 -3.40 23.82
CA LEU A 124 25.00 -3.64 22.48
C LEU A 124 23.93 -3.78 21.37
N ARG A 125 22.67 -4.11 21.73
CA ARG A 125 21.57 -4.18 20.76
C ARG A 125 21.00 -2.82 20.36
N ASP A 126 21.37 -1.76 21.07
CA ASP A 126 20.90 -0.39 20.84
C ASP A 126 21.95 0.48 20.13
N GLU A 127 23.14 -0.07 19.82
CA GLU A 127 24.18 0.64 19.07
C GLU A 127 23.66 0.99 17.66
N GLY A 128 23.75 2.26 17.28
CA GLY A 128 23.27 2.78 16.00
C GLY A 128 21.76 3.03 15.93
N LYS A 129 21.00 2.84 17.03
CA LYS A 129 19.54 3.00 17.04
C LYS A 129 19.15 4.45 16.73
N TRP A 130 18.30 4.64 15.71
CA TRP A 130 17.84 5.96 15.22
C TRP A 130 18.94 6.90 14.68
N GLU A 131 20.12 6.38 14.32
CA GLU A 131 21.16 7.17 13.67
C GLU A 131 20.85 7.42 12.19
N GLY A 132 21.37 8.53 11.65
CA GLY A 132 21.21 8.91 10.25
C GLY A 132 19.82 9.44 9.89
N PRO A 133 19.51 9.54 8.58
CA PRO A 133 18.20 9.96 8.12
C PRO A 133 17.10 9.04 8.65
N GLN A 134 15.94 9.62 8.98
CA GLN A 134 14.75 8.91 9.44
C GLN A 134 13.51 9.57 8.86
N SER A 135 12.54 8.77 8.42
CA SER A 135 11.32 9.25 7.79
C SER A 135 10.13 8.42 8.25
N PHE A 136 9.09 9.10 8.75
CA PHE A 136 7.86 8.48 9.23
C PHE A 136 6.72 8.86 8.29
N ILE A 137 6.16 7.85 7.64
CA ILE A 137 5.18 8.00 6.57
C ILE A 137 3.85 7.40 7.02
N ILE A 138 2.85 8.24 7.22
CA ILE A 138 1.55 7.79 7.71
C ILE A 138 0.64 7.29 6.58
N THR A 139 -0.34 6.44 6.90
CA THR A 139 -1.29 5.95 5.88
C THR A 139 -2.21 7.06 5.34
N GLY A 140 -2.44 8.10 6.14
CA GLY A 140 -3.18 9.29 5.74
C GLY A 140 -3.93 9.90 6.92
N ASP A 141 -5.14 9.41 7.18
CA ASP A 141 -6.02 9.84 8.27
C ASP A 141 -5.61 9.29 9.65
N ILE A 142 -4.79 8.24 9.69
CA ILE A 142 -4.27 7.63 10.91
C ILE A 142 -2.81 8.02 11.08
N ILE A 143 -2.43 8.52 12.26
CA ILE A 143 -1.02 8.83 12.59
C ILE A 143 -0.33 7.54 13.06
N ALA A 144 -0.11 6.63 12.11
CA ALA A 144 0.64 5.39 12.24
C ALA A 144 1.19 5.00 10.87
N GLU A 145 2.29 4.26 10.87
CA GLU A 145 2.97 3.78 9.66
C GLU A 145 2.80 2.28 9.50
N TRP A 146 2.22 1.86 8.38
CA TRP A 146 2.28 0.46 7.93
C TRP A 146 3.48 0.27 7.04
N LEU A 147 4.24 -0.81 7.24
CA LEU A 147 5.42 -1.12 6.40
C LEU A 147 5.04 -1.28 4.92
N ARG A 148 3.88 -1.90 4.66
CA ARG A 148 3.29 -2.03 3.32
C ARG A 148 2.99 -0.66 2.73
N ASP A 149 2.17 0.13 3.41
CA ASP A 149 1.66 1.40 2.91
C ASP A 149 2.78 2.41 2.68
N SER A 150 3.71 2.57 3.62
CA SER A 150 4.82 3.54 3.46
C SER A 150 5.74 3.16 2.30
N THR A 151 5.97 1.86 2.09
CA THR A 151 6.74 1.38 0.94
C THR A 151 6.05 1.71 -0.38
N ASN A 152 4.77 1.35 -0.52
CA ASN A 152 4.01 1.58 -1.77
C ASN A 152 3.74 3.07 -2.01
N GLN A 153 3.58 3.86 -0.95
CA GLN A 153 3.45 5.32 -1.05
C GLN A 153 4.73 5.99 -1.57
N LEU A 154 5.91 5.43 -1.27
CA LEU A 154 7.20 6.00 -1.68
C LEU A 154 7.69 5.48 -3.04
N SER A 155 7.18 4.35 -3.51
CA SER A 155 7.61 3.70 -4.75
C SER A 155 7.57 4.62 -5.99
N PRO A 156 6.54 5.47 -6.23
CA PRO A 156 6.54 6.43 -7.35
C PRO A 156 7.75 7.39 -7.39
N TYR A 157 8.40 7.64 -6.25
CA TYR A 157 9.51 8.59 -6.13
C TYR A 157 10.89 7.91 -6.16
N GLN A 158 10.98 6.58 -6.10
CA GLN A 158 12.26 5.86 -6.19
C GLN A 158 13.11 6.26 -7.40
N PRO A 159 12.55 6.44 -8.62
CA PRO A 159 13.33 6.88 -9.78
C PRO A 159 13.94 8.29 -9.64
N LEU A 160 13.39 9.14 -8.76
CA LEU A 160 13.87 10.49 -8.52
C LEU A 160 15.06 10.52 -7.55
N ALA A 161 15.23 9.49 -6.72
CA ALA A 161 16.25 9.47 -5.65
C ALA A 161 17.68 9.69 -6.17
N LYS A 162 18.01 9.23 -7.38
CA LYS A 162 19.35 9.47 -7.95
C LYS A 162 19.60 10.93 -8.35
N LYS A 163 18.53 11.68 -8.63
CA LYS A 163 18.57 13.04 -9.18
C LYS A 163 18.31 14.12 -8.13
N ASP A 164 17.56 13.77 -7.07
CA ASP A 164 17.19 14.68 -6.00
C ASP A 164 17.68 14.15 -4.63
N PRO A 165 18.72 14.79 -4.04
CA PRO A 165 19.25 14.40 -2.73
C PRO A 165 18.23 14.45 -1.59
N ALA A 166 17.20 15.30 -1.66
CA ALA A 166 16.15 15.35 -0.65
C ALA A 166 15.27 14.10 -0.73
N VAL A 167 14.89 13.68 -1.95
CA VAL A 167 14.14 12.43 -2.16
C VAL A 167 14.99 11.21 -1.78
N PHE A 168 16.29 11.24 -2.12
CA PHE A 168 17.24 10.22 -1.68
C PHE A 168 17.23 10.05 -0.16
N ASN A 169 17.40 11.14 0.58
CA ASN A 169 17.42 11.11 2.05
C ASN A 169 16.06 10.75 2.65
N LEU A 170 14.95 11.16 2.02
CA LEU A 170 13.60 10.76 2.44
C LEU A 170 13.46 9.24 2.41
N ILE A 171 13.81 8.60 1.29
CA ILE A 171 13.66 7.16 1.11
C ILE A 171 14.68 6.39 1.95
N LEU A 172 15.94 6.82 1.99
CA LEU A 172 16.95 6.25 2.89
C LEU A 172 16.49 6.32 4.35
N GLY A 173 15.87 7.44 4.74
CA GLY A 173 15.30 7.61 6.07
C GLY A 173 14.14 6.65 6.34
N ALA A 174 13.27 6.39 5.36
CA ALA A 174 12.20 5.42 5.51
C ALA A 174 12.75 3.99 5.68
N ILE A 175 13.78 3.60 4.92
CA ILE A 175 14.44 2.29 5.09
C ILE A 175 15.02 2.14 6.50
N ASN A 176 15.70 3.18 7.00
CA ASN A 176 16.27 3.16 8.34
C ASN A 176 15.19 3.08 9.42
N THR A 177 14.08 3.83 9.26
CA THR A 177 12.95 3.80 10.20
C THR A 177 12.28 2.43 10.20
N GLN A 178 12.01 1.84 9.04
CA GLN A 178 11.44 0.50 8.96
C GLN A 178 12.38 -0.58 9.52
N ALA A 179 13.70 -0.42 9.40
CA ALA A 179 14.66 -1.35 10.03
C ALA A 179 14.48 -1.38 11.55
N GLU A 180 14.25 -0.24 12.20
CA GLU A 180 13.97 -0.17 13.64
C GLU A 180 12.67 -0.87 14.02
N TYR A 181 11.63 -0.70 13.19
CA TYR A 181 10.35 -1.35 13.36
C TYR A 181 10.45 -2.88 13.29
N VAL A 182 11.16 -3.39 12.29
CA VAL A 182 11.40 -4.83 12.12
C VAL A 182 12.23 -5.41 13.27
N ILE A 183 13.23 -4.69 13.79
CA ILE A 183 14.06 -5.17 14.90
C ILE A 183 13.25 -5.30 16.20
N GLU A 184 12.42 -4.31 16.50
CA GLU A 184 11.68 -4.24 17.76
C GLU A 184 10.48 -5.20 17.76
N SER A 185 9.73 -5.28 16.66
CA SER A 185 8.46 -6.02 16.61
C SER A 185 8.17 -6.56 15.20
N PRO A 186 8.88 -7.59 14.74
CA PRO A 186 8.83 -8.09 13.36
C PRO A 186 7.51 -8.80 12.99
N TYR A 187 6.64 -9.02 13.96
CA TYR A 187 5.31 -9.63 13.78
C TYR A 187 4.20 -8.59 13.63
N CYS A 188 4.51 -7.30 13.71
CA CYS A 188 3.51 -6.25 13.68
C CYS A 188 3.51 -5.53 12.31
N ASN A 189 2.31 -5.18 11.84
CA ASN A 189 2.09 -4.49 10.57
C ASN A 189 2.23 -2.96 10.69
N ALA A 190 1.87 -2.38 11.85
CA ALA A 190 1.74 -0.94 12.01
C ALA A 190 2.46 -0.36 13.24
N PHE A 191 3.11 0.79 13.07
CA PHE A 191 4.01 1.37 14.05
C PHE A 191 3.67 2.82 14.40
N GLN A 192 4.02 3.20 15.64
CA GLN A 192 3.90 4.55 16.16
C GLN A 192 5.00 5.45 15.60
N PRO A 193 4.86 6.79 15.70
CA PRO A 193 5.93 7.71 15.33
C PRO A 193 7.25 7.36 16.04
N PRO A 194 8.39 7.47 15.36
CA PRO A 194 9.68 7.21 16.00
C PRO A 194 9.87 8.23 17.14
N PRO A 195 10.52 7.87 18.27
CA PRO A 195 10.66 8.76 19.43
C PRO A 195 11.24 10.14 19.09
N ILE A 196 12.15 10.18 18.11
CA ILE A 196 12.78 11.41 17.60
C ILE A 196 11.80 12.39 16.92
N ALA A 197 10.64 11.91 16.47
CA ALA A 197 9.62 12.75 15.86
C ALA A 197 8.92 13.67 16.88
N ASN A 198 9.01 13.34 18.17
CA ASN A 198 8.30 14.04 19.25
C ASN A 198 6.80 14.20 18.96
N LEU A 199 6.22 13.17 18.32
CA LEU A 199 4.79 13.05 18.04
C LEU A 199 4.16 12.13 19.09
N GLN A 200 2.91 12.40 19.45
CA GLN A 200 2.18 11.55 20.38
C GLN A 200 1.77 10.23 19.68
N PRO A 201 1.89 9.09 20.36
CA PRO A 201 1.33 7.83 19.88
C PRO A 201 -0.19 7.93 19.69
N SER A 202 -0.71 7.23 18.68
CA SER A 202 -2.15 7.07 18.45
C SER A 202 -2.67 5.81 19.13
N HIS A 203 -3.97 5.73 19.40
CA HIS A 203 -4.60 4.52 19.91
C HIS A 203 -5.55 3.94 18.88
N ASN A 204 -5.40 2.65 18.58
CA ASN A 204 -6.27 1.93 17.66
C ASN A 204 -7.64 1.57 18.27
N GLY A 205 -7.77 1.67 19.60
CA GLY A 205 -9.01 1.38 20.34
C GLY A 205 -9.37 -0.10 20.43
N GLN A 206 -8.45 -1.00 20.06
CA GLN A 206 -8.68 -2.44 20.00
C GLN A 206 -8.17 -3.15 21.25
N ASP A 207 -8.84 -4.24 21.63
CA ASP A 207 -8.47 -5.09 22.77
C ASP A 207 -7.77 -6.36 22.25
N ASP A 208 -6.48 -6.20 21.95
CA ASP A 208 -5.64 -7.23 21.33
C ASP A 208 -4.83 -7.99 22.38
N THR A 209 -4.89 -9.32 22.32
CA THR A 209 -4.00 -10.22 23.05
C THR A 209 -3.03 -10.86 22.06
N VAL A 210 -1.76 -10.45 22.13
CA VAL A 210 -0.72 -10.85 21.17
C VAL A 210 0.46 -11.48 21.88
N HIS A 211 1.05 -12.49 21.23
CA HIS A 211 2.37 -13.02 21.58
C HIS A 211 3.22 -13.04 20.30
N PRO A 212 4.49 -12.61 20.34
CA PRO A 212 5.17 -11.95 21.47
C PRO A 212 4.46 -10.66 21.92
N ILE A 213 4.63 -10.29 23.19
CA ILE A 213 4.09 -9.03 23.71
C ILE A 213 4.84 -7.89 23.03
N TYR A 214 4.11 -6.89 22.54
CA TYR A 214 4.66 -5.67 21.97
C TYR A 214 4.52 -4.48 22.92
N GLU A 215 5.29 -3.42 22.69
CA GLU A 215 5.21 -2.15 23.42
C GLU A 215 4.23 -1.20 22.70
N PRO A 216 3.06 -0.86 23.29
CA PRO A 216 2.04 -0.03 22.62
C PRO A 216 2.49 1.40 22.30
N SER A 217 3.53 1.90 22.97
CA SER A 217 4.14 3.19 22.61
C SER A 217 5.02 3.13 21.35
N PHE A 218 5.32 1.93 20.84
CA PHE A 218 6.11 1.69 19.64
C PHE A 218 5.29 1.08 18.50
N VAL A 219 4.33 0.21 18.83
CA VAL A 219 3.47 -0.50 17.87
C VAL A 219 2.05 0.07 17.91
N PHE A 220 1.48 0.34 16.74
CA PHE A 220 0.09 0.78 16.59
C PHE A 220 -0.86 -0.42 16.47
N GLU A 221 -0.50 -1.42 15.66
CA GLU A 221 -1.25 -2.67 15.48
C GLU A 221 -0.27 -3.80 15.22
N CYS A 222 -0.57 -5.00 15.73
CA CYS A 222 0.31 -6.16 15.62
C CYS A 222 -0.34 -7.36 14.92
N LYS A 223 -0.93 -7.13 13.74
CA LYS A 223 -1.36 -8.21 12.84
C LYS A 223 -0.16 -8.69 12.02
N TYR A 224 0.16 -9.98 12.12
CA TYR A 224 1.30 -10.55 11.40
C TYR A 224 0.96 -10.82 9.93
N GLU A 225 1.60 -10.05 9.08
CA GLU A 225 1.47 -10.07 7.63
C GLU A 225 2.84 -10.34 7.02
N LEU A 226 2.97 -11.44 6.28
CA LEU A 226 4.24 -11.79 5.63
C LEU A 226 4.66 -10.71 4.63
N ASP A 227 3.70 -10.04 3.99
CA ASP A 227 3.97 -8.95 3.06
C ASP A 227 4.54 -7.71 3.73
N SER A 228 4.27 -7.44 5.01
CA SER A 228 4.88 -6.31 5.71
C SER A 228 6.42 -6.43 5.73
N LEU A 229 6.93 -7.65 5.94
CA LEU A 229 8.37 -7.94 5.89
C LEU A 229 8.89 -7.99 4.44
N ALA A 230 8.06 -8.39 3.47
CA ALA A 230 8.44 -8.35 2.05
C ALA A 230 8.59 -6.90 1.55
N HIS A 231 7.69 -5.99 1.96
CA HIS A 231 7.76 -4.57 1.64
C HIS A 231 8.98 -3.89 2.26
N PHE A 232 9.38 -4.27 3.48
CA PHE A 232 10.66 -3.81 4.05
C PHE A 232 11.86 -4.12 3.14
N LEU A 233 11.90 -5.32 2.57
CA LEU A 233 12.94 -5.69 1.61
C LEU A 233 12.77 -4.94 0.28
N ALA A 234 11.53 -4.82 -0.22
CA ALA A 234 11.22 -4.12 -1.47
C ALA A 234 11.69 -2.66 -1.44
N LEU A 235 11.44 -1.93 -0.35
CA LEU A 235 11.85 -0.53 -0.21
C LEU A 235 13.37 -0.35 -0.40
N GLY A 236 14.16 -1.24 0.20
CA GLY A 236 15.62 -1.24 0.05
C GLY A 236 16.10 -1.73 -1.31
N ASN A 237 15.45 -2.74 -1.88
CA ASN A 237 15.78 -3.26 -3.21
C ASN A 237 15.48 -2.24 -4.31
N ASP A 238 14.33 -1.58 -4.26
CA ASP A 238 13.95 -0.53 -5.21
C ASP A 238 14.88 0.66 -5.11
N PHE A 239 15.28 1.05 -3.89
CA PHE A 239 16.26 2.10 -3.67
C PHE A 239 17.62 1.75 -4.28
N TYR A 240 18.11 0.52 -4.08
CA TYR A 240 19.34 0.04 -4.71
C TYR A 240 19.24 0.05 -6.24
N ASP A 241 18.16 -0.48 -6.81
CA ASP A 241 17.97 -0.60 -8.25
C ASP A 241 17.93 0.77 -8.96
N HIS A 242 17.41 1.81 -8.29
CA HIS A 242 17.35 3.17 -8.85
C HIS A 242 18.59 4.02 -8.58
N THR A 243 19.34 3.77 -7.50
CA THR A 243 20.43 4.66 -7.06
C THR A 243 21.82 4.04 -7.11
N ASP A 244 21.93 2.71 -7.18
CA ASP A 244 23.14 1.91 -6.92
C ASP A 244 23.72 2.07 -5.49
N SER A 245 23.06 2.83 -4.62
CA SER A 245 23.53 3.14 -3.26
C SER A 245 23.33 1.96 -2.31
N LYS A 246 24.33 1.76 -1.46
CA LYS A 246 24.36 0.74 -0.40
C LYS A 246 24.30 1.37 0.98
N ASP A 247 23.99 2.66 1.07
CA ASP A 247 24.07 3.43 2.33
C ASP A 247 23.08 2.91 3.38
N PHE A 248 21.99 2.27 2.94
CA PHE A 248 21.02 1.61 3.82
C PHE A 248 21.52 0.30 4.44
N LEU A 249 22.62 -0.30 3.94
CA LEU A 249 23.21 -1.52 4.49
C LEU A 249 24.01 -1.24 5.78
N THR A 250 23.31 -0.69 6.76
CA THR A 250 23.82 -0.34 8.09
C THR A 250 23.83 -1.56 9.02
N GLY A 251 24.51 -1.46 10.17
CA GLY A 251 24.46 -2.49 11.20
C GLY A 251 23.02 -2.79 11.67
N ARG A 252 22.18 -1.74 11.79
CA ARG A 252 20.76 -1.87 12.10
C ARG A 252 20.02 -2.65 11.02
N TRP A 253 20.22 -2.30 9.75
CA TRP A 253 19.56 -3.02 8.65
C TRP A 253 19.95 -4.51 8.59
N PHE A 254 21.21 -4.86 8.85
CA PHE A 254 21.61 -6.27 8.93
C PHE A 254 20.95 -7.00 10.11
N LEU A 255 20.75 -6.33 11.25
CA LEU A 255 20.01 -6.90 12.39
C LEU A 255 18.52 -7.07 12.07
N ALA A 256 17.92 -6.12 11.33
CA ALA A 256 16.55 -6.25 10.84
C ALA A 256 16.41 -7.45 9.89
N LEU A 257 17.35 -7.64 8.96
CA LEU A 257 17.37 -8.80 8.07
C LEU A 257 17.53 -10.12 8.85
N GLU A 258 18.43 -10.19 9.85
CA GLU A 258 18.55 -11.37 10.72
C GLU A 258 17.24 -11.68 11.44
N THR A 259 16.56 -10.64 11.95
CA THR A 259 15.28 -10.74 12.65
C THR A 259 14.17 -11.24 11.71
N LEU A 260 14.10 -10.72 10.48
CA LEU A 260 13.20 -11.20 9.43
C LEU A 260 13.45 -12.69 9.12
N LEU A 261 14.70 -13.10 8.90
CA LEU A 261 15.04 -14.50 8.60
C LEU A 261 14.64 -15.44 9.74
N LYS A 262 14.75 -14.98 11.00
CA LYS A 262 14.25 -15.72 12.16
C LYS A 262 12.72 -15.87 12.12
N VAL A 263 11.98 -14.84 11.75
CA VAL A 263 10.52 -14.95 11.57
C VAL A 263 10.17 -15.95 10.46
N LEU A 264 10.88 -15.94 9.33
CA LEU A 264 10.66 -16.95 8.27
C LEU A 264 10.89 -18.38 8.80
N GLU A 265 11.93 -18.59 9.60
CA GLU A 265 12.18 -19.88 10.24
C GLU A 265 11.03 -20.27 11.18
N GLU A 266 10.59 -19.37 12.06
CA GLU A 266 9.53 -19.63 13.02
C GLU A 266 8.19 -19.91 12.35
N GLN A 267 7.84 -19.13 11.33
CA GLN A 267 6.54 -19.18 10.65
C GLN A 267 6.47 -20.18 9.50
N SER A 268 7.59 -20.82 9.13
CA SER A 268 7.62 -22.00 8.26
C SER A 268 7.36 -23.32 9.00
N ARG A 269 7.32 -23.31 10.34
CA ARG A 269 7.09 -24.51 11.15
C ARG A 269 5.63 -24.95 11.04
N SER A 270 5.44 -26.26 10.88
CA SER A 270 4.13 -26.90 10.90
C SER A 270 3.48 -26.85 12.28
N THR A 271 2.15 -26.91 12.29
CA THR A 271 1.36 -26.95 13.53
C THR A 271 1.62 -28.20 14.36
N PHE A 272 1.93 -29.32 13.71
CA PHE A 272 2.30 -30.57 14.37
C PHE A 272 3.71 -30.98 13.97
N ASP A 273 4.43 -31.53 14.92
CA ASP A 273 5.75 -32.11 14.73
C ASP A 273 5.68 -33.31 13.78
N PRO A 274 6.43 -33.34 12.67
CA PRO A 274 6.31 -34.39 11.66
C PRO A 274 6.76 -35.77 12.15
N GLU A 275 7.64 -35.84 13.15
CA GLU A 275 8.16 -37.11 13.67
C GLU A 275 7.28 -37.66 14.80
N THR A 276 6.80 -36.79 15.69
CA THR A 276 6.10 -37.18 16.92
C THR A 276 4.59 -36.93 16.88
N GLY A 277 4.09 -36.15 15.91
CA GLY A 277 2.69 -35.74 15.80
C GLY A 277 2.23 -34.76 16.88
N ARG A 278 3.12 -34.29 17.76
CA ARG A 278 2.76 -33.40 18.87
C ARG A 278 2.52 -31.98 18.37
N TYR A 279 1.55 -31.30 18.98
CA TYR A 279 1.32 -29.88 18.73
C TYR A 279 2.57 -29.06 19.04
N ARG A 280 3.01 -28.26 18.06
CA ARG A 280 4.08 -27.28 18.19
C ARG A 280 3.45 -25.91 18.40
N LYS A 281 3.76 -25.27 19.53
CA LYS A 281 3.26 -23.92 19.83
C LYS A 281 3.82 -22.95 18.77
N ASN A 282 2.95 -22.20 18.10
CA ASN A 282 3.39 -21.11 17.23
C ASN A 282 4.00 -19.98 18.06
N GLU A 283 5.06 -19.35 17.55
CA GLU A 283 5.67 -18.20 18.20
C GLU A 283 4.73 -16.99 18.16
N TYR A 284 3.99 -16.79 17.05
CA TYR A 284 2.99 -15.74 16.96
C TYR A 284 1.59 -16.23 17.32
N THR A 285 0.88 -15.46 18.15
CA THR A 285 -0.57 -15.63 18.37
C THR A 285 -1.26 -14.28 18.49
N PHE A 286 -2.49 -14.17 17.99
CA PHE A 286 -3.28 -12.94 18.04
C PHE A 286 -4.76 -13.21 18.30
N GLN A 287 -5.35 -12.51 19.26
CA GLN A 287 -6.79 -12.49 19.47
C GLN A 287 -7.27 -11.06 19.69
N ARG A 288 -8.34 -10.69 18.98
CA ARG A 288 -9.09 -9.45 19.19
C ARG A 288 -10.50 -9.78 19.64
N ARG A 289 -11.06 -8.96 20.53
CA ARG A 289 -12.49 -9.02 20.87
C ARG A 289 -13.30 -8.26 19.81
N THR A 290 -13.94 -9.01 18.92
CA THR A 290 -14.63 -8.48 17.73
C THR A 290 -15.81 -9.40 17.33
N ASP A 291 -16.75 -8.87 16.55
CA ASP A 291 -17.82 -9.63 15.87
C ASP A 291 -17.49 -9.96 14.40
N ALA A 292 -16.42 -9.39 13.85
CA ALA A 292 -15.91 -9.71 12.52
C ALA A 292 -14.97 -10.92 12.56
N GLY A 293 -15.31 -11.97 11.83
CA GLY A 293 -14.48 -13.19 11.75
C GLY A 293 -13.11 -12.99 11.10
N THR A 294 -12.93 -11.90 10.33
CA THR A 294 -11.66 -11.53 9.71
C THR A 294 -10.71 -10.80 10.67
N GLU A 295 -11.21 -10.32 11.81
CA GLU A 295 -10.45 -9.47 12.72
C GLU A 295 -9.78 -10.24 13.87
N THR A 296 -9.81 -11.59 13.86
CA THR A 296 -9.24 -12.43 14.93
C THR A 296 -8.85 -13.81 14.41
N LEU A 297 -7.96 -14.53 15.11
CA LEU A 297 -7.50 -15.85 14.67
C LEU A 297 -8.15 -17.00 15.44
N ASN A 298 -8.49 -18.07 14.69
CA ASN A 298 -9.00 -19.33 15.23
C ASN A 298 -8.04 -19.98 16.24
N LEU A 299 -8.56 -20.97 16.97
CA LEU A 299 -7.77 -21.86 17.85
C LEU A 299 -6.97 -21.10 18.93
N ARG A 300 -7.63 -20.13 19.59
CA ARG A 300 -7.01 -19.26 20.61
C ARG A 300 -5.81 -18.48 20.06
N GLY A 301 -6.03 -17.86 18.92
CA GLY A 301 -5.09 -16.93 18.32
C GLY A 301 -4.00 -17.55 17.46
N VAL A 302 -4.03 -18.86 17.20
CA VAL A 302 -3.00 -19.55 16.41
C VAL A 302 -3.29 -19.48 14.91
N GLY A 303 -4.57 -19.45 14.53
CA GLY A 303 -5.01 -19.68 13.15
C GLY A 303 -5.14 -21.17 12.81
N ASN A 304 -5.65 -21.47 11.62
CA ASN A 304 -5.91 -22.85 11.20
C ASN A 304 -4.60 -23.67 11.06
N PRO A 305 -4.65 -25.01 11.25
CA PRO A 305 -3.46 -25.85 11.20
C PRO A 305 -2.78 -25.85 9.82
N LEU A 306 -1.44 -25.87 9.82
CA LEU A 306 -0.60 -25.93 8.63
C LEU A 306 0.28 -27.18 8.64
N ASN A 307 0.38 -27.83 7.48
CA ASN A 307 1.18 -29.04 7.31
C ASN A 307 2.68 -28.74 7.20
N ASN A 308 3.50 -29.78 7.32
CA ASN A 308 4.96 -29.69 7.19
C ASN A 308 5.42 -29.88 5.74
N GLY A 309 6.68 -29.52 5.47
CA GLY A 309 7.36 -29.87 4.22
C GLY A 309 6.91 -29.06 3.00
N THR A 310 6.14 -27.99 3.18
CA THR A 310 5.62 -27.17 2.08
C THR A 310 6.66 -26.20 1.52
N GLY A 311 7.62 -25.75 2.34
CA GLY A 311 8.54 -24.65 2.00
C GLY A 311 7.89 -23.26 2.06
N LEU A 312 6.59 -23.19 2.38
CA LEU A 312 5.84 -21.95 2.53
C LEU A 312 5.95 -21.40 3.96
N VAL A 313 5.77 -20.09 4.09
CA VAL A 313 5.79 -19.34 5.34
C VAL A 313 4.36 -18.87 5.65
N ARG A 314 3.94 -19.01 6.90
CA ARG A 314 2.63 -18.54 7.36
C ARG A 314 2.50 -17.03 7.16
N SER A 315 1.33 -16.57 6.74
CA SER A 315 0.83 -15.21 6.98
C SER A 315 -0.43 -15.34 7.82
N ALA A 316 -0.49 -14.66 8.96
CA ALA A 316 -1.67 -14.75 9.82
C ALA A 316 -2.81 -13.87 9.28
N PHE A 317 -2.45 -12.72 8.73
CA PHE A 317 -3.33 -11.77 8.06
C PHE A 317 -2.86 -11.53 6.62
N ARG A 318 -3.75 -10.96 5.82
CA ARG A 318 -3.57 -10.54 4.42
C ARG A 318 -3.16 -9.06 4.37
N PRO A 319 -2.76 -8.53 3.21
CA PRO A 319 -2.53 -7.10 3.04
C PRO A 319 -3.79 -6.22 3.14
N SER A 320 -4.97 -6.83 3.30
CA SER A 320 -6.22 -6.15 3.70
C SER A 320 -6.41 -6.03 5.21
N ASP A 321 -5.41 -6.43 6.00
CA ASP A 321 -5.47 -6.62 7.45
C ASP A 321 -6.51 -7.68 7.92
N ASP A 322 -7.11 -8.45 7.00
CA ASP A 322 -8.03 -9.55 7.31
C ASP A 322 -7.28 -10.87 7.57
N ALA A 323 -7.77 -11.68 8.51
CA ALA A 323 -7.21 -12.98 8.83
C ALA A 323 -7.21 -13.92 7.61
N ALA A 324 -6.08 -14.58 7.37
CA ALA A 324 -5.99 -15.63 6.37
C ALA A 324 -6.88 -16.83 6.76
N ILE A 325 -7.63 -17.38 5.81
CA ILE A 325 -8.45 -18.57 6.06
C ILE A 325 -7.53 -19.79 6.13
N LEU A 326 -6.66 -19.98 5.14
CA LEU A 326 -5.57 -20.95 5.22
C LEU A 326 -4.24 -20.18 5.27
N GLY A 327 -3.45 -20.44 6.31
CA GLY A 327 -2.33 -19.57 6.68
C GLY A 327 -1.15 -19.55 5.71
N PHE A 328 -1.06 -20.44 4.70
CA PHE A 328 -0.09 -20.25 3.62
C PHE A 328 -0.71 -19.39 2.52
N PHE A 329 -0.59 -18.08 2.70
CA PHE A 329 -1.04 -17.06 1.76
C PHE A 329 -0.07 -16.95 0.57
N ILE A 330 -0.53 -17.35 -0.62
CA ILE A 330 0.33 -17.56 -1.80
C ILE A 330 0.93 -16.25 -2.35
N PRO A 331 0.17 -15.16 -2.55
CA PRO A 331 0.72 -13.88 -2.99
C PRO A 331 1.87 -13.34 -2.11
N ALA A 332 1.73 -13.33 -0.78
CA ALA A 332 2.83 -12.86 0.09
C ALA A 332 4.05 -13.79 0.07
N ASN A 333 3.85 -15.11 -0.07
CA ASN A 333 4.97 -16.03 -0.27
C ASN A 333 5.69 -15.76 -1.59
N ALA A 334 4.96 -15.51 -2.68
CA ALA A 334 5.54 -15.12 -3.95
C ALA A 334 6.33 -13.81 -3.86
N MET A 335 5.76 -12.78 -3.23
CA MET A 335 6.43 -11.50 -2.99
C MET A 335 7.71 -11.68 -2.17
N MET A 336 7.63 -12.38 -1.03
CA MET A 336 8.78 -12.65 -0.17
C MET A 336 9.89 -13.40 -0.93
N ALA A 337 9.52 -14.39 -1.76
CA ALA A 337 10.49 -15.12 -2.57
C ALA A 337 11.25 -14.21 -3.56
N VAL A 338 10.53 -13.28 -4.22
CA VAL A 338 11.16 -12.31 -5.12
C VAL A 338 12.05 -11.35 -4.37
N GLU A 339 11.57 -10.77 -3.28
CA GLU A 339 12.32 -9.75 -2.55
C GLU A 339 13.56 -10.31 -1.85
N LEU A 340 13.52 -11.56 -1.40
CA LEU A 340 14.72 -12.27 -0.95
C LEU A 340 15.72 -12.48 -2.09
N LYS A 341 15.26 -12.82 -3.30
CA LYS A 341 16.15 -12.98 -4.47
C LYS A 341 16.86 -11.68 -4.82
N ARG A 342 16.11 -10.56 -4.85
CA ARG A 342 16.64 -9.22 -5.09
C ARG A 342 17.63 -8.81 -3.99
N THR A 343 17.25 -9.00 -2.72
CA THR A 343 18.11 -8.76 -1.56
C THR A 343 19.43 -9.55 -1.64
N ALA A 344 19.37 -10.83 -2.02
CA ALA A 344 20.57 -11.64 -2.19
C ALA A 344 21.51 -11.09 -3.27
N ALA A 345 20.98 -10.51 -4.35
CA ALA A 345 21.78 -9.84 -5.37
C ALA A 345 22.47 -8.57 -4.82
N VAL A 346 21.75 -7.74 -4.05
CA VAL A 346 22.31 -6.56 -3.37
C VAL A 346 23.44 -6.95 -2.41
N LEU A 347 23.19 -7.96 -1.57
CA LEU A 347 24.17 -8.47 -0.61
C LEU A 347 25.44 -8.98 -1.30
N LYS A 348 25.29 -9.69 -2.42
CA LYS A 348 26.42 -10.14 -3.23
C LYS A 348 27.20 -8.96 -3.81
N ALA A 349 26.52 -7.94 -4.33
CA ALA A 349 27.15 -6.71 -4.80
C ALA A 349 27.86 -5.92 -3.67
N ALA A 350 27.46 -6.12 -2.41
CA ALA A 350 28.10 -5.58 -1.22
C ALA A 350 29.22 -6.47 -0.63
N GLY A 351 29.58 -7.58 -1.29
CA GLY A 351 30.61 -8.51 -0.81
C GLY A 351 30.20 -9.35 0.40
N LYS A 352 28.90 -9.55 0.63
CA LYS A 352 28.34 -10.38 1.72
C LYS A 352 27.95 -11.77 1.22
N ASP A 353 28.87 -12.45 0.53
CA ASP A 353 28.57 -13.69 -0.22
C ASP A 353 27.89 -14.79 0.61
N VAL A 354 28.35 -15.04 1.84
CA VAL A 354 27.78 -16.07 2.71
C VAL A 354 26.32 -15.75 3.06
N LEU A 355 26.04 -14.50 3.44
CA LEU A 355 24.68 -14.06 3.77
C LEU A 355 23.78 -14.07 2.51
N ALA A 356 24.32 -13.63 1.37
CA ALA A 356 23.62 -13.67 0.09
C ALA A 356 23.17 -15.10 -0.27
N GLN A 357 24.01 -16.12 -0.06
CA GLN A 357 23.64 -17.52 -0.30
C GLN A 357 22.54 -18.01 0.66
N THR A 358 22.59 -17.62 1.93
CA THR A 358 21.53 -17.94 2.91
C THR A 358 20.19 -17.34 2.49
N VAL A 359 20.18 -16.07 2.10
CA VAL A 359 18.97 -15.36 1.66
C VAL A 359 18.44 -15.97 0.34
N LEU A 360 19.33 -16.27 -0.61
CA LEU A 360 18.95 -16.90 -1.88
C LEU A 360 18.34 -18.29 -1.69
N LYS A 361 18.85 -19.07 -0.72
CA LYS A 361 18.27 -20.38 -0.38
C LYS A 361 16.84 -20.25 0.14
N TRP A 362 16.55 -19.25 0.96
CA TRP A 362 15.19 -18.96 1.40
C TRP A 362 14.28 -18.59 0.22
N SER A 363 14.74 -17.70 -0.66
CA SER A 363 14.03 -17.36 -1.90
C SER A 363 13.66 -18.61 -2.72
N GLN A 364 14.61 -19.50 -2.96
CA GLN A 364 14.36 -20.73 -3.72
C GLN A 364 13.38 -21.67 -3.00
N THR A 365 13.52 -21.83 -1.69
CA THR A 365 12.65 -22.70 -0.88
C THR A 365 11.19 -22.25 -0.97
N ILE A 366 10.94 -20.93 -0.84
CA ILE A 366 9.58 -20.37 -0.91
C ILE A 366 9.06 -20.42 -2.36
N THR A 367 9.91 -20.14 -3.35
CA THR A 367 9.54 -20.26 -4.78
C THR A 367 9.06 -21.67 -5.10
N ASP A 368 9.83 -22.68 -4.70
CA ASP A 368 9.45 -24.09 -4.90
C ASP A 368 8.17 -24.42 -4.12
N GLY A 369 8.00 -23.87 -2.92
CA GLY A 369 6.78 -24.03 -2.12
C GLY A 369 5.54 -23.48 -2.81
N VAL A 370 5.62 -22.29 -3.41
CA VAL A 370 4.53 -21.67 -4.17
C VAL A 370 4.15 -22.52 -5.38
N TRP A 371 5.12 -22.99 -6.16
CA TRP A 371 4.84 -23.83 -7.34
C TRP A 371 4.28 -25.20 -6.96
N ASN A 372 4.83 -25.86 -5.94
CA ASN A 372 4.47 -27.23 -5.57
C ASN A 372 3.12 -27.31 -4.84
N ASN A 373 2.75 -26.28 -4.07
CA ASN A 373 1.57 -26.32 -3.21
C ASN A 373 0.52 -25.27 -3.59
N GLY A 374 0.91 -24.17 -4.23
CA GLY A 374 0.00 -23.08 -4.61
C GLY A 374 -0.72 -23.30 -5.93
N VAL A 375 -0.24 -24.20 -6.81
CA VAL A 375 -0.89 -24.46 -8.11
C VAL A 375 -1.90 -25.60 -7.99
N ILE A 376 -3.17 -25.31 -8.29
CA ILE A 376 -4.30 -26.22 -8.18
C ILE A 376 -4.94 -26.43 -9.56
N LYS A 377 -5.35 -27.66 -9.87
CA LYS A 377 -6.09 -27.98 -11.09
C LYS A 377 -7.58 -27.64 -10.92
N HIS A 378 -7.99 -26.49 -11.44
CA HIS A 378 -9.38 -26.05 -11.50
C HIS A 378 -10.14 -26.74 -12.66
N ALA A 379 -11.39 -27.14 -12.44
CA ALA A 379 -12.20 -27.87 -13.42
C ALA A 379 -12.47 -27.08 -14.73
N LYS A 380 -12.81 -25.79 -14.60
CA LYS A 380 -13.03 -24.84 -15.73
C LYS A 380 -11.75 -24.22 -16.31
N TYR A 381 -10.85 -23.71 -15.46
CA TYR A 381 -9.74 -22.85 -15.88
C TYR A 381 -8.40 -23.58 -16.11
N GLY A 382 -8.29 -24.87 -15.76
CA GLY A 382 -7.01 -25.58 -15.81
C GLY A 382 -6.16 -25.32 -14.58
N ASN A 383 -4.83 -25.30 -14.71
CA ASN A 383 -3.95 -24.99 -13.58
C ASN A 383 -4.06 -23.51 -13.23
N VAL A 384 -4.39 -23.20 -11.97
CA VAL A 384 -4.49 -21.85 -11.42
C VAL A 384 -3.72 -21.78 -10.10
N PHE A 385 -3.32 -20.58 -9.69
CA PHE A 385 -2.85 -20.37 -8.32
C PHE A 385 -4.04 -20.28 -7.36
N ALA A 386 -3.95 -20.99 -6.24
CA ALA A 386 -4.80 -20.75 -5.09
C ALA A 386 -4.36 -19.47 -4.36
N TYR A 387 -5.31 -18.81 -3.73
CA TYR A 387 -5.05 -17.63 -2.90
C TYR A 387 -4.37 -18.04 -1.60
N GLU A 388 -4.85 -19.13 -1.00
CA GLU A 388 -4.40 -19.65 0.27
C GLU A 388 -4.45 -21.19 0.27
N VAL A 389 -3.48 -21.81 0.95
CA VAL A 389 -3.40 -23.27 1.12
C VAL A 389 -3.00 -23.65 2.56
N ASP A 390 -3.20 -24.91 2.93
CA ASP A 390 -2.83 -25.43 4.27
C ASP A 390 -1.72 -26.49 4.23
N GLY A 391 -1.35 -26.97 3.04
CA GLY A 391 -0.41 -28.08 2.84
C GLY A 391 -0.98 -29.48 3.13
N TYR A 392 -2.24 -29.59 3.58
CA TYR A 392 -2.97 -30.86 3.69
C TYR A 392 -3.75 -31.20 2.41
N GLY A 393 -3.90 -30.24 1.51
CA GLY A 393 -4.59 -30.37 0.23
C GLY A 393 -5.82 -29.46 0.11
N SER A 394 -6.12 -28.66 1.13
CA SER A 394 -7.16 -27.63 1.02
C SER A 394 -6.60 -26.39 0.32
N SER A 395 -7.46 -25.73 -0.44
CA SER A 395 -7.12 -24.52 -1.19
C SER A 395 -8.32 -23.57 -1.26
N ILE A 396 -8.07 -22.27 -1.10
CA ILE A 396 -9.05 -21.22 -1.37
C ILE A 396 -8.79 -20.64 -2.76
N LEU A 397 -9.84 -20.59 -3.58
CA LEU A 397 -9.79 -20.05 -4.95
C LEU A 397 -10.57 -18.73 -4.97
N MET A 398 -9.83 -17.62 -4.88
CA MET A 398 -10.32 -16.24 -4.89
C MET A 398 -9.15 -15.32 -5.23
N ASP A 399 -9.39 -14.01 -5.25
CA ASP A 399 -8.34 -13.00 -5.04
C ASP A 399 -8.94 -11.82 -4.26
N ASP A 400 -8.06 -11.05 -3.64
CA ASP A 400 -8.36 -9.81 -2.95
C ASP A 400 -7.71 -8.64 -3.70
N ALA A 401 -8.21 -7.43 -3.52
CA ALA A 401 -7.67 -6.26 -4.20
C ALA A 401 -6.33 -5.77 -3.66
N ASN A 402 -6.05 -6.00 -2.37
CA ASN A 402 -4.86 -5.47 -1.71
C ASN A 402 -3.57 -6.13 -2.24
N TYR A 403 -2.55 -5.32 -2.50
CA TYR A 403 -1.24 -5.78 -2.98
C TYR A 403 -0.36 -6.25 -1.79
N PRO A 404 0.27 -7.45 -1.86
CA PRO A 404 0.35 -8.37 -2.99
C PRO A 404 -0.90 -9.24 -3.20
N SER A 405 -1.30 -9.42 -4.45
CA SER A 405 -2.43 -10.25 -4.88
C SER A 405 -2.02 -11.27 -5.96
N LEU A 406 -2.88 -12.23 -6.29
CA LEU A 406 -2.62 -13.18 -7.38
C LEU A 406 -2.60 -12.48 -8.74
N LEU A 407 -3.45 -11.46 -8.94
CA LEU A 407 -3.46 -10.65 -10.14
C LEU A 407 -2.10 -9.95 -10.37
N ALA A 408 -1.42 -9.58 -9.28
CA ALA A 408 -0.15 -8.87 -9.28
C ALA A 408 1.11 -9.76 -9.42
N LEU A 409 0.99 -11.09 -9.56
CA LEU A 409 2.15 -11.99 -9.65
C LEU A 409 3.22 -11.58 -10.69
N PRO A 410 2.85 -11.13 -11.91
CA PRO A 410 3.84 -10.65 -12.87
C PRO A 410 4.43 -9.31 -12.49
N LEU A 411 3.63 -8.41 -11.92
CA LEU A 411 4.08 -7.08 -11.49
C LEU A 411 5.14 -7.19 -10.39
N MET A 412 4.95 -8.13 -9.45
CA MET A 412 5.95 -8.48 -8.44
C MET A 412 7.21 -9.13 -9.02
N GLY A 413 7.22 -9.53 -10.30
CA GLY A 413 8.35 -10.23 -10.91
C GLY A 413 8.47 -11.71 -10.54
N PHE A 414 7.40 -12.34 -10.01
CA PHE A 414 7.42 -13.76 -9.65
C PHE A 414 7.44 -14.69 -10.88
N LEU A 415 6.69 -14.32 -11.92
CA LEU A 415 6.56 -15.05 -13.18
C LEU A 415 6.36 -14.06 -14.34
N PRO A 416 6.61 -14.44 -15.60
CA PRO A 416 6.30 -13.57 -16.72
C PRO A 416 4.78 -13.48 -16.95
N PRO A 417 4.28 -12.35 -17.49
CA PRO A 417 2.84 -12.15 -17.69
C PRO A 417 2.20 -13.15 -18.66
N ASP A 418 2.97 -13.82 -19.51
CA ASP A 418 2.47 -14.84 -20.46
C ASP A 418 2.49 -16.27 -19.90
N ASP A 419 2.86 -16.47 -18.62
CA ASP A 419 2.78 -17.79 -17.99
C ASP A 419 1.35 -18.35 -18.05
N GLN A 420 1.22 -19.60 -18.50
CA GLN A 420 -0.08 -20.21 -18.72
C GLN A 420 -0.89 -20.38 -17.42
N THR A 421 -0.24 -20.69 -16.30
CA THR A 421 -0.91 -20.82 -15.00
C THR A 421 -1.40 -19.46 -14.53
N TYR A 422 -0.59 -18.41 -14.69
CA TYR A 422 -1.02 -17.04 -14.42
C TYR A 422 -2.19 -16.62 -15.31
N GLN A 423 -2.13 -16.84 -16.63
CA GLN A 423 -3.21 -16.46 -17.54
C GLN A 423 -4.54 -17.17 -17.20
N ASN A 424 -4.49 -18.46 -16.83
CA ASN A 424 -5.65 -19.18 -16.32
C ASN A 424 -6.17 -18.57 -15.01
N THR A 425 -5.25 -18.21 -14.12
CA THR A 425 -5.56 -17.56 -12.83
C THR A 425 -6.22 -16.21 -13.08
N ARG A 426 -5.57 -15.30 -13.80
CA ARG A 426 -6.10 -13.98 -14.20
C ARG A 426 -7.52 -14.10 -14.74
N LYS A 427 -7.76 -15.02 -15.68
CA LYS A 427 -9.10 -15.25 -16.24
C LYS A 427 -10.12 -15.68 -15.18
N MET A 428 -9.74 -16.58 -14.27
CA MET A 428 -10.59 -16.97 -13.15
C MET A 428 -10.92 -15.78 -12.24
N LEU A 429 -9.92 -14.93 -11.96
CA LEU A 429 -10.05 -13.82 -11.03
C LEU A 429 -10.92 -12.67 -11.54
N LEU A 430 -10.91 -12.44 -12.85
CA LEU A 430 -11.66 -11.38 -13.54
C LEU A 430 -13.02 -11.88 -14.06
N GLU A 431 -13.49 -13.03 -13.60
CA GLU A 431 -14.83 -13.55 -13.88
C GLU A 431 -15.63 -13.69 -12.58
N LYS A 432 -16.87 -13.18 -12.58
CA LYS A 432 -17.81 -13.30 -11.45
C LYS A 432 -18.06 -14.75 -10.99
N THR A 433 -17.97 -15.71 -11.91
CA THR A 433 -18.13 -17.14 -11.58
C THR A 433 -16.85 -17.79 -11.06
N GLY A 434 -15.70 -17.14 -11.22
CA GLY A 434 -14.38 -17.67 -10.86
C GLY A 434 -13.83 -17.08 -9.55
N ASN A 435 -14.15 -15.83 -9.22
CA ASN A 435 -13.76 -15.19 -7.97
C ASN A 435 -14.98 -14.66 -7.20
N PRO A 436 -15.23 -15.10 -5.95
CA PRO A 436 -16.35 -14.61 -5.14
C PRO A 436 -16.28 -13.10 -4.83
N TYR A 437 -15.11 -12.49 -4.95
CA TYR A 437 -14.89 -11.06 -4.73
C TYR A 437 -14.67 -10.27 -6.03
N PHE A 438 -14.92 -10.87 -7.21
CA PHE A 438 -15.09 -10.08 -8.43
C PHE A 438 -16.51 -9.54 -8.47
N LEU A 439 -16.64 -8.26 -8.13
CA LEU A 439 -17.91 -7.57 -7.96
C LEU A 439 -18.25 -6.77 -9.21
N GLU A 440 -19.51 -6.81 -9.61
CA GLU A 440 -20.01 -6.14 -10.81
C GLU A 440 -21.39 -5.55 -10.50
N GLY A 441 -21.53 -4.25 -10.74
CA GLY A 441 -22.77 -3.50 -10.55
C GLY A 441 -22.98 -2.46 -11.64
N ALA A 442 -24.00 -1.63 -11.47
CA ALA A 442 -24.42 -0.69 -12.51
C ALA A 442 -23.41 0.45 -12.78
N ALA A 443 -22.52 0.75 -11.84
CA ALA A 443 -21.62 1.90 -11.90
C ALA A 443 -20.14 1.53 -11.99
N PHE A 444 -19.76 0.37 -11.46
CA PHE A 444 -18.36 -0.06 -11.36
C PHE A 444 -18.24 -1.58 -11.34
N HIS A 445 -17.06 -2.10 -11.63
CA HIS A 445 -16.71 -3.50 -11.39
C HIS A 445 -15.22 -3.61 -11.04
N GLY A 446 -14.84 -4.72 -10.42
CA GLY A 446 -13.46 -5.00 -10.03
C GLY A 446 -13.39 -6.02 -8.91
N ILE A 447 -12.18 -6.29 -8.44
CA ILE A 447 -11.97 -7.15 -7.28
C ILE A 447 -12.13 -6.30 -6.01
N GLY A 448 -12.87 -6.83 -5.05
CA GLY A 448 -12.98 -6.29 -3.71
C GLY A 448 -12.30 -7.21 -2.70
N GLY A 449 -12.96 -7.43 -1.56
CA GLY A 449 -12.48 -8.31 -0.51
C GLY A 449 -13.51 -8.41 0.62
N PRO A 450 -13.29 -9.28 1.61
CA PRO A 450 -14.17 -9.38 2.76
C PRO A 450 -14.10 -8.13 3.67
N HIS A 451 -13.02 -7.34 3.60
CA HIS A 451 -12.79 -6.18 4.47
C HIS A 451 -13.94 -5.18 4.52
N ILE A 452 -14.40 -4.71 3.34
CA ILE A 452 -15.50 -3.74 3.23
C ILE A 452 -16.84 -4.45 2.94
N GLY A 453 -16.79 -5.64 2.34
CA GLY A 453 -17.95 -6.50 2.11
C GLY A 453 -18.39 -6.60 0.64
N LEU A 454 -19.60 -7.11 0.45
CA LEU A 454 -20.03 -7.75 -0.81
C LEU A 454 -20.43 -6.81 -1.96
N SER A 455 -20.35 -5.50 -1.76
CA SER A 455 -20.73 -4.50 -2.76
C SER A 455 -19.60 -3.55 -3.13
N ASN A 456 -18.44 -3.64 -2.49
CA ASN A 456 -17.37 -2.65 -2.61
C ASN A 456 -16.15 -3.24 -3.31
N ALA A 457 -15.95 -2.83 -4.57
CA ALA A 457 -14.75 -3.15 -5.34
C ALA A 457 -13.70 -2.05 -5.11
N TRP A 458 -12.43 -2.39 -5.29
CA TRP A 458 -11.33 -1.47 -5.01
C TRP A 458 -10.71 -1.00 -6.33
N PRO A 459 -10.57 0.32 -6.56
CA PRO A 459 -9.86 0.87 -7.72
C PRO A 459 -8.47 0.28 -7.91
N MET A 460 -7.78 -0.07 -6.81
CA MET A 460 -6.48 -0.75 -6.85
C MET A 460 -6.49 -2.01 -7.73
N SER A 461 -7.56 -2.80 -7.69
CA SER A 461 -7.65 -4.02 -8.51
C SER A 461 -7.63 -3.73 -10.01
N LEU A 462 -8.31 -2.66 -10.46
CA LEU A 462 -8.31 -2.23 -11.86
C LEU A 462 -6.96 -1.62 -12.28
N LEU A 463 -6.29 -0.92 -11.37
CA LEU A 463 -4.96 -0.37 -11.62
C LEU A 463 -3.93 -1.49 -11.80
N ILE A 464 -3.95 -2.49 -10.92
CA ILE A 464 -3.13 -3.70 -11.08
C ILE A 464 -3.52 -4.46 -12.35
N GLN A 465 -4.81 -4.58 -12.67
CA GLN A 465 -5.29 -5.20 -13.90
C GLN A 465 -4.71 -4.52 -15.15
N ALA A 466 -4.71 -3.18 -15.19
CA ALA A 466 -4.15 -2.38 -16.28
C ALA A 466 -2.63 -2.55 -16.42
N GLN A 467 -1.90 -2.60 -15.30
CA GLN A 467 -0.44 -2.81 -15.30
C GLN A 467 -0.04 -4.22 -15.76
N THR A 468 -0.96 -5.19 -15.71
CA THR A 468 -0.67 -6.62 -15.97
C THR A 468 -1.29 -7.14 -17.27
N THR A 469 -1.66 -6.24 -18.19
CA THR A 469 -2.15 -6.58 -19.54
C THR A 469 -1.42 -5.80 -20.64
N GLU A 470 -1.46 -6.35 -21.84
CA GLU A 470 -1.02 -5.70 -23.08
C GLU A 470 -2.18 -5.24 -23.96
N ASN A 471 -3.43 -5.54 -23.57
CA ASN A 471 -4.62 -5.14 -24.31
C ASN A 471 -4.99 -3.68 -24.01
N ASP A 472 -4.93 -2.84 -25.03
CA ASP A 472 -5.14 -1.40 -24.92
C ASP A 472 -6.59 -1.04 -24.54
N GLU A 473 -7.57 -1.82 -25.00
CA GLU A 473 -8.98 -1.62 -24.66
C GLU A 473 -9.25 -1.91 -23.18
N GLU A 474 -8.69 -3.00 -22.64
CA GLU A 474 -8.77 -3.37 -21.23
C GLU A 474 -8.13 -2.29 -20.34
N ILE A 475 -6.94 -1.80 -20.71
CA ILE A 475 -6.26 -0.71 -19.99
C ILE A 475 -7.16 0.55 -19.95
N THR A 476 -7.69 0.92 -21.11
CA THR A 476 -8.53 2.13 -21.24
C THR A 476 -9.80 2.00 -20.41
N GLU A 477 -10.45 0.84 -20.40
CA GLU A 477 -11.64 0.57 -19.58
C GLU A 477 -11.32 0.66 -18.08
N CYS A 478 -10.23 0.05 -17.62
CA CYS A 478 -9.78 0.15 -16.23
C CYS A 478 -9.55 1.61 -15.81
N LEU A 479 -8.83 2.39 -16.62
CA LEU A 479 -8.56 3.80 -16.32
C LEU A 479 -9.84 4.65 -16.29
N ASP A 480 -10.74 4.46 -17.25
CA ASP A 480 -12.01 5.20 -17.33
C ASP A 480 -12.90 4.91 -16.12
N LEU A 481 -12.99 3.65 -15.67
CA LEU A 481 -13.71 3.29 -14.46
C LEU A 481 -13.12 3.98 -13.22
N VAL A 482 -11.80 3.91 -13.04
CA VAL A 482 -11.11 4.58 -11.91
C VAL A 482 -11.35 6.08 -11.96
N LEU A 483 -11.18 6.72 -13.12
CA LEU A 483 -11.38 8.15 -13.30
C LEU A 483 -12.80 8.60 -12.99
N ARG A 484 -13.83 7.89 -13.50
CA ARG A 484 -15.24 8.18 -13.24
C ARG A 484 -15.62 7.97 -11.77
N SER A 485 -14.91 7.11 -11.05
CA SER A 485 -15.12 6.89 -9.61
C SER A 485 -14.49 7.98 -8.74
N ALA A 486 -13.44 8.64 -9.22
CA ALA A 486 -12.64 9.64 -8.49
C ALA A 486 -13.28 11.04 -8.46
N ARG A 487 -14.58 11.14 -8.12
CA ARG A 487 -15.36 12.40 -8.20
C ARG A 487 -14.80 13.55 -7.36
N LEU A 488 -14.03 13.23 -6.31
CA LEU A 488 -13.33 14.21 -5.49
C LEU A 488 -11.90 14.49 -5.96
N GLY A 489 -11.47 14.03 -7.13
CA GLY A 489 -10.13 14.26 -7.65
C GLY A 489 -9.03 13.44 -6.95
N LEU A 490 -9.39 12.37 -6.23
CA LEU A 490 -8.49 11.43 -5.57
C LEU A 490 -8.98 10.01 -5.78
N VAL A 491 -8.08 9.03 -5.65
CA VAL A 491 -8.41 7.61 -5.83
C VAL A 491 -8.83 6.98 -4.51
N HIS A 492 -9.95 6.29 -4.57
CA HIS A 492 -10.61 5.71 -3.42
C HIS A 492 -10.05 4.34 -3.04
N GLU A 493 -10.13 4.00 -1.75
CA GLU A 493 -9.87 2.67 -1.23
C GLU A 493 -10.85 1.69 -1.85
N SER A 494 -12.15 1.98 -1.74
CA SER A 494 -13.23 1.18 -2.30
C SER A 494 -14.37 2.04 -2.86
N VAL A 495 -15.15 1.44 -3.75
CA VAL A 495 -16.28 2.02 -4.48
C VAL A 495 -17.42 1.01 -4.48
N ASP A 496 -18.61 1.43 -4.02
CA ASP A 496 -19.80 0.60 -4.16
C ASP A 496 -20.16 0.46 -5.65
N VAL A 497 -20.29 -0.79 -6.10
CA VAL A 497 -20.43 -1.13 -7.52
C VAL A 497 -21.75 -0.65 -8.14
N ASN A 498 -22.75 -0.30 -7.34
CA ASN A 498 -24.04 0.24 -7.77
C ASN A 498 -24.15 1.75 -7.58
N HIS A 499 -23.51 2.29 -6.55
CA HIS A 499 -23.57 3.69 -6.17
C HIS A 499 -22.18 4.23 -5.87
N ILE A 500 -21.65 5.12 -6.73
CA ILE A 500 -20.32 5.72 -6.51
C ILE A 500 -20.37 6.60 -5.25
N SER A 501 -20.07 5.98 -4.11
CA SER A 501 -19.80 6.53 -2.78
C SER A 501 -18.54 5.86 -2.25
N SER A 502 -17.67 6.60 -1.59
CA SER A 502 -16.28 6.17 -1.46
C SER A 502 -15.50 6.82 -0.30
N PHE A 503 -14.39 6.19 0.06
CA PHE A 503 -13.38 6.64 1.03
C PHE A 503 -11.99 6.68 0.35
N THR A 504 -11.12 7.66 0.61
CA THR A 504 -9.88 7.94 -0.18
C THR A 504 -8.61 7.30 0.40
N ARG A 505 -7.92 6.37 -0.30
CA ARG A 505 -6.58 5.83 0.13
C ARG A 505 -5.62 5.31 -0.98
N ALA A 506 -5.97 5.29 -2.27
CA ALA A 506 -5.20 4.54 -3.30
C ALA A 506 -4.41 5.40 -4.32
N ASN A 507 -3.97 6.61 -3.93
CA ASN A 507 -3.33 7.57 -4.84
C ASN A 507 -1.97 7.12 -5.40
N GLY A 508 -1.13 6.47 -4.59
CA GLY A 508 0.21 6.03 -5.00
C GLY A 508 0.17 5.04 -6.17
N VAL A 509 -0.65 3.99 -6.06
CA VAL A 509 -0.81 2.96 -7.10
C VAL A 509 -1.33 3.55 -8.41
N PHE A 510 -2.22 4.55 -8.35
CA PHE A 510 -2.67 5.25 -9.54
C PHE A 510 -1.53 5.99 -10.23
N ALA A 511 -0.70 6.69 -9.45
CA ALA A 511 0.42 7.42 -9.99
C ALA A 511 1.45 6.48 -10.64
N GLU A 512 1.76 5.33 -10.03
CA GLU A 512 2.59 4.29 -10.65
C GLU A 512 2.01 3.77 -11.95
N THR A 513 0.69 3.53 -11.98
CA THR A 513 0.00 3.06 -13.19
C THR A 513 0.16 4.05 -14.33
N ILE A 514 -0.01 5.34 -14.06
CA ILE A 514 0.19 6.38 -15.07
C ILE A 514 1.65 6.44 -15.51
N LEU A 515 2.62 6.32 -14.59
CA LEU A 515 4.05 6.32 -14.94
C LEU A 515 4.47 5.07 -15.75
N ASP A 516 3.90 3.90 -15.47
CA ASP A 516 4.06 2.69 -16.30
C ASP A 516 3.55 2.95 -17.72
N LEU A 517 2.31 3.41 -17.84
CA LEU A 517 1.68 3.67 -19.14
C LEU A 517 2.39 4.78 -19.91
N ALA A 518 2.85 5.83 -19.21
CA ALA A 518 3.65 6.90 -19.80
C ALA A 518 4.93 6.36 -20.46
N LYS A 519 5.51 5.28 -19.91
CA LYS A 519 6.69 4.61 -20.46
C LYS A 519 6.35 3.58 -21.54
N ARG A 520 5.41 2.67 -21.27
CA ARG A 520 5.13 1.47 -22.09
C ARG A 520 4.05 1.69 -23.14
N LYS A 521 3.04 2.51 -22.86
CA LYS A 521 1.83 2.73 -23.69
C LYS A 521 1.46 4.23 -23.79
N PRO A 522 2.39 5.12 -24.14
CA PRO A 522 2.16 6.57 -24.09
C PRO A 522 1.03 7.03 -25.01
N HIS A 523 0.73 6.29 -26.09
CA HIS A 523 -0.37 6.60 -27.00
C HIS A 523 -1.76 6.49 -26.35
N LEU A 524 -1.89 5.82 -25.19
CA LEU A 524 -3.15 5.77 -24.46
C LEU A 524 -3.43 7.07 -23.71
N ILE A 525 -2.39 7.73 -23.19
CA ILE A 525 -2.55 8.87 -22.27
C ILE A 525 -2.00 10.20 -22.78
N PHE A 526 -1.02 10.21 -23.70
CA PHE A 526 -0.34 11.43 -24.17
C PHE A 526 -0.69 11.82 -25.60
N THR A 527 -0.86 13.13 -25.81
CA THR A 527 -1.13 13.76 -27.11
C THR A 527 0.00 13.57 -28.13
N ASP A 528 1.26 13.52 -27.68
CA ASP A 528 2.44 13.36 -28.54
C ASP A 528 2.88 11.90 -28.71
N GLU A 529 2.25 10.97 -28.00
CA GLU A 529 2.52 9.52 -28.00
C GLU A 529 3.98 9.14 -27.68
N LYS A 530 4.78 10.05 -27.10
CA LYS A 530 6.18 9.78 -26.79
C LYS A 530 6.31 9.10 -25.42
N PRO A 531 7.19 8.10 -25.27
CA PRO A 531 7.50 7.55 -23.95
C PRO A 531 8.04 8.61 -22.99
N TYR A 532 7.67 8.53 -21.72
CA TYR A 532 8.23 9.28 -20.62
C TYR A 532 8.96 8.36 -19.66
N THR A 533 10.07 8.81 -19.11
CA THR A 533 10.79 8.13 -18.03
C THR A 533 11.46 9.20 -17.19
N ILE A 534 11.40 9.01 -15.88
CA ILE A 534 11.89 9.99 -14.90
C ILE A 534 13.39 10.26 -15.04
#